data_AF-A0A317GXF1-F1
#
_entry.id   AF-A0A317GXF1-F1
#
_cell.length_a   1.000
_cell.length_b   1.000
_cell.length_c   1.000
_cell.angle_alpha   90.00
_cell.angle_beta   90.00
_cell.angle_gamma   90.00
#
_symmetry.space_group_name_H-M   'P 1'
#
loop_
_entity.id
_entity.type
_entity.pdbx_description
1 polymer ?
#
loop_
_entity_poly.entity_id
_entity_poly.type
_entity_poly.pdbx_seq_one_letter_code
_entity_poly.pdbx_strand_id
1 'polypeptide(L)'
;MMPSSLGAGRMEFLEGSSPSNRGATERVESLAGRAEALWRRVAEIEGSLAVREWWLLGRAVPEARVLAEVSSLLAVARGELENALIQGFGHSVPLPEATDQYNAVGHEDDGQLEDPTWVAACREQAIGLLRMMAASLPAMYQYAQMLHSYSDQLGILAPAVDSLSIVTDRLNEIGEALNVPPQQM
;
A
#
# COMPACT_ATOMS: atom_id res chain seq x y z
N MET A 1 74.60 -28.64 11.55
CA MET A 1 73.50 -27.84 12.12
C MET A 1 72.24 -28.08 11.30
N MET A 2 71.30 -28.84 11.86
CA MET A 2 69.85 -28.84 11.51
C MET A 2 69.14 -27.92 12.54
N PRO A 3 67.82 -27.61 12.50
CA PRO A 3 66.75 -27.97 11.54
C PRO A 3 65.76 -26.81 11.16
N SER A 4 64.80 -27.20 10.31
CA SER A 4 63.52 -26.62 9.86
C SER A 4 62.54 -26.09 10.94
N SER A 5 61.57 -25.25 10.54
CA SER A 5 60.11 -25.57 10.42
C SER A 5 59.14 -24.42 10.76
N LEU A 6 58.00 -24.39 10.02
CA LEU A 6 56.63 -23.96 10.38
C LEU A 6 56.43 -22.46 10.76
N GLY A 7 55.42 -21.73 10.31
CA GLY A 7 54.08 -22.06 9.81
C GLY A 7 53.09 -21.05 10.42
N ALA A 8 52.03 -20.70 9.68
CA ALA A 8 50.88 -19.89 10.10
C ALA A 8 51.17 -18.41 10.49
N GLY A 9 50.32 -17.42 10.22
CA GLY A 9 48.92 -17.47 9.83
C GLY A 9 48.53 -16.24 9.02
N ARG A 10 47.75 -16.52 7.98
CA ARG A 10 46.58 -15.78 7.53
C ARG A 10 46.24 -14.60 8.46
N MET A 11 46.57 -13.36 8.06
CA MET A 11 45.80 -12.20 8.51
C MET A 11 44.44 -12.30 7.83
N GLU A 12 43.53 -13.05 8.44
CA GLU A 12 42.10 -12.79 8.26
C GLU A 12 41.88 -11.38 8.80
N PHE A 13 41.78 -10.42 7.89
CA PHE A 13 41.02 -9.21 8.16
C PHE A 13 39.58 -9.68 8.42
N LEU A 14 39.29 -9.98 9.69
CA LEU A 14 37.94 -9.95 10.19
C LEU A 14 37.50 -8.50 10.04
N GLU A 15 36.84 -8.21 8.92
CA GLU A 15 35.89 -7.11 8.81
C GLU A 15 34.84 -7.33 9.91
N GLY A 16 35.18 -6.88 11.11
CA GLY A 16 34.23 -6.72 12.20
C GLY A 16 33.27 -5.63 11.78
N SER A 17 32.16 -6.02 11.17
CA SER A 17 30.97 -5.17 11.06
C SER A 17 30.71 -4.60 12.45
N SER A 18 30.95 -3.29 12.61
CA SER A 18 30.77 -2.62 13.89
C SER A 18 29.37 -2.92 14.44
N PRO A 19 29.23 -3.22 15.74
CA PRO A 19 27.93 -3.57 16.34
C PRO A 19 26.88 -2.47 16.18
N SER A 20 27.30 -1.20 16.02
CA SER A 20 26.42 -0.08 15.67
C SER A 20 25.79 -0.21 14.28
N ASN A 21 26.52 -0.77 13.31
CA ASN A 21 26.06 -0.92 11.93
C ASN A 21 25.05 -2.08 11.82
N ARG A 22 25.28 -3.18 12.56
CA ARG A 22 24.35 -4.32 12.60
C ARG A 22 22.97 -3.93 13.11
N GLY A 23 22.91 -3.14 14.19
CA GLY A 23 21.65 -2.64 14.74
C GLY A 23 20.96 -1.58 13.87
N ALA A 24 21.68 -0.91 12.95
CA ALA A 24 21.06 -0.05 11.94
C ALA A 24 20.44 -0.90 10.83
N THR A 25 21.16 -1.90 10.31
CA THR A 25 20.66 -2.82 9.29
C THR A 25 19.41 -3.58 9.75
N GLU A 26 19.39 -4.12 10.96
CA GLU A 26 18.22 -4.82 11.52
C GLU A 26 16.99 -3.91 11.65
N ARG A 27 17.19 -2.61 11.96
CA ARG A 27 16.09 -1.63 12.02
C ARG A 27 15.55 -1.29 10.64
N VAL A 28 16.42 -1.16 9.63
CA VAL A 28 16.04 -0.93 8.24
C VAL A 28 15.27 -2.12 7.68
N GLU A 29 15.74 -3.35 7.92
CA GLU A 29 15.03 -4.58 7.54
C GLU A 29 13.67 -4.70 8.23
N SER A 30 13.59 -4.40 9.53
CA SER A 30 12.31 -4.40 10.25
C SER A 30 11.34 -3.36 9.67
N LEU A 31 11.84 -2.19 9.26
CA LEU A 31 11.03 -1.14 8.66
C LEU A 31 10.55 -1.54 7.25
N ALA A 32 11.41 -2.17 6.46
CA ALA A 32 11.06 -2.74 5.15
C ALA A 32 9.91 -3.76 5.28
N GLY A 33 10.01 -4.70 6.23
CA GLY A 33 8.95 -5.69 6.47
C GLY A 33 7.63 -5.08 6.90
N ARG A 34 7.64 -3.95 7.63
CA ARG A 34 6.43 -3.20 7.99
C ARG A 34 5.84 -2.46 6.79
N ALA A 35 6.68 -1.87 5.94
CA ALA A 35 6.25 -1.22 4.70
C ALA A 35 5.63 -2.25 3.73
N GLU A 36 6.23 -3.43 3.61
CA GLU A 36 5.68 -4.53 2.81
C GLU A 36 4.35 -5.05 3.38
N ALA A 37 4.21 -5.15 4.70
CA ALA A 37 2.94 -5.52 5.33
C ALA A 37 1.84 -4.49 5.04
N LEU A 38 2.15 -3.19 5.09
CA LEU A 38 1.21 -2.14 4.72
C LEU A 38 0.85 -2.22 3.22
N TRP A 39 1.84 -2.41 2.35
CA TRP A 39 1.62 -2.58 0.92
C TRP A 39 0.68 -3.75 0.62
N ARG A 40 0.88 -4.91 1.26
CA ARG A 40 0.00 -6.08 1.11
C ARG A 40 -1.43 -5.76 1.51
N ARG A 41 -1.59 -5.04 2.63
CA ARG A 41 -2.92 -4.67 3.13
C ARG A 41 -3.62 -3.68 2.19
N VAL A 42 -2.90 -2.70 1.65
CA VAL A 42 -3.44 -1.77 0.66
C VAL A 42 -3.87 -2.53 -0.60
N ALA A 43 -3.02 -3.42 -1.11
CA ALA A 43 -3.32 -4.23 -2.30
C ALA A 43 -4.54 -5.16 -2.10
N GLU A 44 -4.66 -5.79 -0.93
CA GLU A 44 -5.82 -6.63 -0.57
C GLU A 44 -7.13 -5.83 -0.57
N ILE A 45 -7.12 -4.64 0.03
CA ILE A 45 -8.29 -3.77 0.09
C ILE A 45 -8.63 -3.25 -1.30
N GLU A 46 -7.66 -2.75 -2.06
CA GLU A 46 -7.86 -2.29 -3.44
C GLU A 46 -8.50 -3.38 -4.30
N GLY A 47 -7.99 -4.62 -4.25
CA GLY A 47 -8.58 -5.76 -4.95
C GLY A 47 -10.01 -6.06 -4.51
N SER A 48 -10.31 -5.90 -3.22
CA SER A 48 -11.66 -6.08 -2.68
C SER A 48 -12.63 -4.96 -3.12
N LEU A 49 -12.13 -3.77 -3.43
CA LEU A 49 -12.92 -2.67 -3.97
C LEU A 49 -13.12 -2.78 -5.49
N ALA A 50 -12.18 -3.40 -6.21
CA ALA A 50 -12.19 -3.59 -7.66
C ALA A 50 -13.18 -4.66 -8.17
N VAL A 51 -14.26 -4.93 -7.44
CA VAL A 51 -15.30 -5.89 -7.85
C VAL A 51 -16.20 -5.38 -8.99
N ARG A 52 -16.08 -4.09 -9.35
CA ARG A 52 -16.89 -3.46 -10.38
C ARG A 52 -16.29 -2.15 -10.89
N GLU A 53 -16.79 -1.70 -12.05
CA GLU A 53 -16.47 -0.40 -12.63
C GLU A 53 -17.27 0.74 -11.96
N TRP A 54 -16.99 1.01 -10.68
CA TRP A 54 -17.70 2.03 -9.89
C TRP A 54 -17.71 3.42 -10.52
N TRP A 55 -16.73 3.72 -11.37
CA TRP A 55 -16.65 4.97 -12.11
C TRP A 55 -17.80 5.15 -13.12
N LEU A 56 -18.33 4.07 -13.68
CA LEU A 56 -19.51 4.12 -14.56
C LEU A 56 -20.78 4.41 -13.78
N LEU A 57 -20.89 3.85 -12.58
CA LEU A 57 -22.06 3.96 -11.72
C LEU A 57 -22.19 5.28 -10.96
N GLY A 58 -21.12 6.07 -10.89
CA GLY A 58 -21.06 7.29 -10.07
C GLY A 58 -22.13 8.35 -10.40
N ARG A 59 -22.77 8.27 -11.57
CA ARG A 59 -23.90 9.14 -11.95
C ARG A 59 -25.23 8.71 -11.35
N ALA A 60 -25.45 7.41 -11.19
CA ALA A 60 -26.69 6.84 -10.64
C ALA A 60 -26.59 6.58 -9.13
N VAL A 61 -25.38 6.29 -8.64
CA VAL A 61 -25.10 5.93 -7.25
C VAL A 61 -23.97 6.83 -6.71
N PRO A 62 -24.29 7.85 -5.91
CA PRO A 62 -23.28 8.73 -5.32
C PRO A 62 -22.20 7.99 -4.53
N GLU A 63 -22.55 6.90 -3.85
CA GLU A 63 -21.61 6.07 -3.10
C GLU A 63 -20.60 5.35 -4.02
N ALA A 64 -20.99 5.02 -5.27
CA ALA A 64 -20.06 4.46 -6.25
C ALA A 64 -19.01 5.50 -6.68
N ARG A 65 -19.37 6.78 -6.73
CA ARG A 65 -18.41 7.86 -7.00
C ARG A 65 -17.35 7.93 -5.91
N VAL A 66 -17.76 7.88 -4.64
CA VAL A 66 -16.83 7.85 -3.50
C VAL A 66 -15.94 6.61 -3.56
N LEU A 67 -16.48 5.44 -3.92
CA LEU A 67 -15.67 4.23 -4.09
C LEU A 67 -14.64 4.34 -5.21
N ALA A 68 -14.99 4.95 -6.35
CA ALA A 68 -14.06 5.16 -7.44
C ALA A 68 -12.90 6.07 -7.01
N GLU A 69 -13.21 7.14 -6.27
CA GLU A 69 -12.21 8.04 -5.70
C GLU A 69 -11.29 7.33 -4.71
N VAL A 70 -11.86 6.61 -3.74
CA VAL A 70 -11.11 5.80 -2.76
C VAL A 70 -10.21 4.77 -3.44
N SER A 71 -10.71 4.09 -4.46
CA SER A 71 -9.95 3.09 -5.22
C SER A 71 -8.76 3.73 -5.95
N SER A 72 -8.97 4.92 -6.54
CA SER A 72 -7.90 5.68 -7.18
C SER A 72 -6.81 6.10 -6.17
N LEU A 73 -7.22 6.57 -4.97
CA LEU A 73 -6.28 6.96 -3.93
C LEU A 73 -5.48 5.77 -3.39
N LEU A 74 -6.11 4.60 -3.23
CA LEU A 74 -5.43 3.37 -2.84
C LEU A 74 -4.43 2.88 -3.88
N ALA A 75 -4.78 2.96 -5.17
CA ALA A 75 -3.88 2.58 -6.25
C ALA A 75 -2.60 3.45 -6.25
N VAL A 76 -2.74 4.77 -6.01
CA VAL A 76 -1.60 5.67 -5.85
C VAL A 76 -0.79 5.30 -4.60
N ALA A 77 -1.43 5.11 -3.45
CA ALA A 77 -0.75 4.73 -2.21
C ALA A 77 0.01 3.39 -2.37
N ARG A 78 -0.55 2.41 -3.08
CA ARG A 78 0.12 1.15 -3.37
C ARG A 78 1.37 1.36 -4.23
N GLY A 79 1.25 2.14 -5.31
CA GLY A 79 2.37 2.46 -6.19
C GLY A 79 3.51 3.19 -5.47
N GLU A 80 3.18 4.12 -4.57
CA GLU A 80 4.19 4.81 -3.78
C GLU A 80 4.82 3.95 -2.70
N LEU A 81 4.06 3.02 -2.09
CA LEU A 81 4.65 2.01 -1.20
C LEU A 81 5.62 1.09 -1.93
N GLU A 82 5.30 0.70 -3.17
CA GLU A 82 6.19 -0.08 -4.02
C GLU A 82 7.47 0.71 -4.36
N ASN A 83 7.33 1.99 -4.73
CA ASN A 83 8.47 2.89 -4.95
C ASN A 83 9.36 3.01 -3.71
N ALA A 84 8.77 3.20 -2.52
CA ALA A 84 9.51 3.27 -1.26
C ALA A 84 10.26 1.96 -0.95
N LEU A 85 9.64 0.80 -1.22
CA LEU A 85 10.25 -0.52 -1.05
C LEU A 85 11.45 -0.73 -1.98
N ILE A 86 11.32 -0.36 -3.25
CA ILE A 86 12.39 -0.50 -4.24
C ILE A 86 13.53 0.49 -3.95
N GLN A 87 13.22 1.77 -3.79
CA GLN A 87 14.23 2.83 -3.68
C GLN A 87 14.84 2.92 -2.28
N GLY A 88 14.04 2.75 -1.24
CA GLY A 88 14.47 2.92 0.15
C GLY A 88 15.08 1.67 0.76
N PHE A 89 14.59 0.50 0.37
CA PHE A 89 14.94 -0.77 1.01
C PHE A 89 15.56 -1.79 0.04
N GLY A 90 15.60 -1.52 -1.27
CA GLY A 90 16.07 -2.48 -2.27
C GLY A 90 15.21 -3.75 -2.36
N HIS A 91 13.97 -3.67 -1.90
CA HIS A 91 13.03 -4.79 -1.89
C HIS A 91 12.08 -4.68 -3.08
N SER A 92 12.10 -5.68 -3.96
CA SER A 92 11.08 -5.85 -4.99
C SER A 92 9.91 -6.64 -4.41
N VAL A 93 8.71 -6.07 -4.48
CA VAL A 93 7.50 -6.79 -4.12
C VAL A 93 6.96 -7.51 -5.36
N PRO A 94 6.54 -8.77 -5.28
CA PRO A 94 5.84 -9.40 -6.40
C PRO A 94 4.58 -8.58 -6.68
N LEU A 95 4.44 -8.10 -7.92
CA LEU A 95 3.18 -7.54 -8.40
C LEU A 95 2.08 -8.56 -8.04
N PRO A 96 0.95 -8.12 -7.46
CA PRO A 96 -0.20 -9.01 -7.31
C PRO A 96 -0.44 -9.63 -8.67
N GLU A 97 -0.53 -10.96 -8.75
CA GLU A 97 -1.00 -11.60 -9.98
C GLU A 97 -2.25 -10.85 -10.38
N ALA A 98 -2.29 -10.31 -11.60
CA ALA A 98 -3.46 -9.65 -12.12
C ALA A 98 -4.56 -10.69 -12.04
N THR A 99 -5.34 -10.65 -10.96
CA THR A 99 -6.45 -11.55 -10.81
C THR A 99 -7.32 -11.22 -12.00
N ASP A 100 -7.67 -12.25 -12.78
CA ASP A 100 -8.68 -12.19 -13.85
C ASP A 100 -10.04 -11.62 -13.38
N GLN A 101 -10.14 -11.15 -12.14
CA GLN A 101 -11.17 -10.29 -11.59
C GLN A 101 -11.39 -9.02 -12.42
N TYR A 102 -10.38 -8.46 -13.09
CA TYR A 102 -10.58 -7.37 -14.06
C TYR A 102 -11.33 -7.84 -15.32
N ASN A 103 -11.29 -9.14 -15.66
CA ASN A 103 -11.92 -9.72 -16.85
C ASN A 103 -13.34 -10.25 -16.59
N ALA A 104 -13.82 -10.26 -15.34
CA ALA A 104 -15.15 -10.76 -14.98
C ALA A 104 -16.17 -9.65 -14.70
N VAL A 105 -15.90 -8.40 -15.13
CA VAL A 105 -16.89 -7.33 -15.06
C VAL A 105 -17.68 -7.36 -16.36
N GLY A 106 -18.87 -7.96 -16.31
CA GLY A 106 -19.81 -7.88 -17.42
C GLY A 106 -20.08 -6.41 -17.74
N HIS A 107 -20.02 -6.03 -19.01
CA HIS A 107 -20.45 -4.72 -19.48
C HIS A 107 -21.84 -4.42 -18.92
N GLU A 108 -21.93 -3.44 -18.04
CA GLU A 108 -23.20 -2.93 -17.53
C GLU A 108 -23.88 -2.21 -18.70
N ASP A 109 -24.94 -2.82 -19.21
CA ASP A 109 -25.71 -2.26 -20.31
C ASP A 109 -26.48 -1.03 -19.79
N ASP A 110 -26.60 0.04 -20.59
CA ASP A 110 -27.26 1.29 -20.16
C ASP A 110 -28.70 1.04 -19.64
N GLY A 111 -29.34 -0.05 -20.10
CA GLY A 111 -30.67 -0.49 -19.63
C GLY A 111 -30.73 -0.99 -18.19
N GLN A 112 -29.61 -1.38 -17.56
CA GLN A 112 -29.57 -1.78 -16.14
C GLN A 112 -29.57 -0.58 -15.19
N LEU A 113 -29.05 0.57 -15.63
CA LEU A 113 -29.10 1.83 -14.86
C LEU A 113 -30.53 2.36 -14.69
N GLU A 114 -31.45 1.92 -15.55
CA GLU A 114 -32.87 2.26 -15.48
C GLU A 114 -33.66 1.35 -14.53
N ASP A 115 -33.10 0.23 -14.06
CA ASP A 115 -33.73 -0.69 -13.11
C ASP A 115 -33.51 -0.22 -11.66
N PRO A 116 -34.55 0.27 -10.96
CA PRO A 116 -34.41 0.78 -9.60
C PRO A 116 -33.95 -0.28 -8.58
N THR A 117 -34.28 -1.55 -8.80
CA THR A 117 -33.93 -2.64 -7.88
C THR A 117 -32.44 -2.97 -7.98
N TRP A 118 -31.89 -2.93 -9.19
CA TRP A 118 -30.47 -3.12 -9.44
C TRP A 118 -29.64 -1.95 -8.91
N VAL A 119 -30.08 -0.71 -9.13
CA VAL A 119 -29.42 0.49 -8.58
C VAL A 119 -29.39 0.46 -7.05
N ALA A 120 -30.49 0.04 -6.40
CA ALA A 120 -30.54 -0.12 -4.95
C ALA A 120 -29.55 -1.18 -4.44
N ALA A 121 -29.45 -2.33 -5.10
CA ALA A 121 -28.49 -3.37 -4.75
C ALA A 121 -27.03 -2.89 -4.92
N CYS A 122 -26.74 -2.17 -6.01
CA CYS A 122 -25.42 -1.57 -6.24
C CYS A 122 -25.05 -0.57 -5.14
N ARG A 123 -26.01 0.25 -4.73
CA ARG A 123 -25.84 1.20 -3.63
C ARG A 123 -25.57 0.50 -2.30
N GLU A 124 -26.31 -0.55 -1.97
CA GLU A 124 -26.08 -1.32 -0.74
C GLU A 124 -24.68 -1.95 -0.72
N GLN A 125 -24.26 -2.54 -1.84
CA GLN A 125 -22.92 -3.09 -1.98
C GLN A 125 -21.86 -1.98 -1.82
N ALA A 126 -22.07 -0.82 -2.44
CA ALA A 126 -21.14 0.31 -2.36
C ALA A 126 -20.96 0.78 -0.90
N ILE A 127 -22.07 0.94 -0.17
CA ILE A 127 -22.06 1.30 1.26
C ILE A 127 -21.32 0.24 2.08
N GLY A 128 -21.53 -1.05 1.80
CA GLY A 128 -20.81 -2.13 2.47
C GLY A 128 -19.30 -2.02 2.33
N LEU A 129 -18.82 -1.75 1.13
CA LEU A 129 -17.39 -1.57 0.83
C LEU A 129 -16.82 -0.30 1.45
N LEU A 130 -17.55 0.81 1.43
CA LEU A 130 -17.14 2.05 2.11
C LEU A 130 -17.02 1.87 3.63
N ARG A 131 -17.93 1.10 4.25
CA ARG A 131 -17.84 0.75 5.68
C ARG A 131 -16.63 -0.12 5.99
N MET A 132 -16.34 -1.11 5.13
CA MET A 132 -15.13 -1.94 5.26
C MET A 132 -13.86 -1.08 5.16
N MET A 133 -13.83 -0.13 4.22
CA MET A 133 -12.74 0.82 4.08
C MET A 133 -12.59 1.70 5.33
N ALA A 134 -13.68 2.29 5.82
CA ALA A 134 -13.70 3.12 7.02
C ALA A 134 -13.19 2.37 8.26
N ALA A 135 -13.50 1.08 8.38
CA ALA A 135 -13.00 0.24 9.47
C ALA A 135 -11.50 -0.07 9.35
N SER A 136 -10.98 -0.21 8.12
CA SER A 136 -9.58 -0.57 7.87
C SER A 136 -8.64 0.64 7.87
N LEU A 137 -9.12 1.83 7.52
CA LEU A 137 -8.31 3.02 7.30
C LEU A 137 -7.47 3.45 8.51
N PRO A 138 -7.99 3.51 9.76
CA PRO A 138 -7.23 4.09 10.87
C PRO A 138 -5.91 3.35 11.13
N ALA A 139 -5.93 2.02 11.04
CA ALA A 139 -4.74 1.21 11.21
C ALA A 139 -3.72 1.47 10.09
N MET A 140 -4.16 1.50 8.83
CA MET A 140 -3.27 1.78 7.70
C MET A 140 -2.63 3.17 7.81
N TYR A 141 -3.42 4.18 8.17
CA TYR A 141 -2.95 5.55 8.33
C TYR A 141 -1.91 5.68 9.45
N GLN A 142 -2.16 5.07 10.62
CA GLN A 142 -1.19 5.04 11.71
C GLN A 142 0.12 4.35 11.32
N TYR A 143 0.03 3.25 10.57
CA TYR A 143 1.21 2.56 10.07
C TYR A 143 2.00 3.42 9.07
N ALA A 144 1.33 4.11 8.15
CA ALA A 144 1.98 5.02 7.19
C ALA A 144 2.73 6.16 7.89
N GLN A 145 2.09 6.81 8.88
CA GLN A 145 2.73 7.86 9.69
C GLN A 145 3.97 7.35 10.43
N MET A 146 3.87 6.16 11.02
CA MET A 146 4.98 5.51 11.70
C MET A 146 6.14 5.20 10.74
N LEU A 147 5.83 4.66 9.55
CA LEU A 147 6.84 4.37 8.53
C LEU A 147 7.57 5.64 8.08
N HIS A 148 6.82 6.70 7.76
CA HIS A 148 7.39 7.99 7.38
C HIS A 148 8.33 8.54 8.48
N SER A 149 7.85 8.58 9.73
CA SER A 149 8.64 9.09 10.86
C SER A 149 9.91 8.29 11.13
N TYR A 150 9.88 6.96 11.00
CA TYR A 150 11.08 6.14 11.26
C TYR A 150 12.04 6.11 10.07
N SER A 151 11.54 6.20 8.84
CA SER A 151 12.41 6.32 7.65
C SER A 151 13.25 7.58 7.69
N ASP A 152 12.68 8.71 8.12
CA ASP A 152 13.40 9.97 8.31
C ASP A 152 14.49 9.85 9.39
N GLN A 153 14.17 9.26 10.54
CA GLN A 153 15.12 9.06 11.65
C GLN A 153 16.27 8.09 11.31
N LEU A 154 16.02 7.10 10.45
CA LEU A 154 17.03 6.14 10.00
C LEU A 154 17.86 6.66 8.83
N GLY A 155 17.54 7.84 8.27
CA GLY A 155 18.26 8.40 7.14
C GLY A 155 18.08 7.58 5.85
N ILE A 156 16.89 7.01 5.65
CA ILE A 156 16.52 6.37 4.38
C ILE A 156 16.61 7.41 3.25
N LEU A 157 16.84 6.94 2.01
CA LEU A 157 16.93 7.82 0.85
C LEU A 157 15.69 8.73 0.75
N ALA A 158 15.93 10.03 0.55
CA ALA A 158 14.88 11.05 0.50
C ALA A 158 13.71 10.70 -0.45
N PRO A 159 13.94 10.17 -1.67
CA PRO A 159 12.84 9.75 -2.55
C PRO A 159 11.89 8.72 -1.93
N ALA A 160 12.39 7.79 -1.11
CA ALA A 160 11.56 6.80 -0.44
C ALA A 160 10.80 7.39 0.76
N VAL A 161 11.38 8.39 1.44
CA VAL A 161 10.68 9.16 2.48
C VAL A 161 9.54 9.97 1.86
N ASP A 162 9.79 10.62 0.72
CA ASP A 162 8.79 11.38 -0.03
C ASP A 162 7.63 10.47 -0.47
N SER A 163 7.91 9.28 -1.00
CA SER A 163 6.87 8.30 -1.33
C SER A 163 6.03 7.91 -0.11
N LEU A 164 6.64 7.66 1.06
CA LEU A 164 5.90 7.37 2.30
C LEU A 164 5.06 8.57 2.81
N SER A 165 5.50 9.79 2.51
CA SER A 165 4.74 11.01 2.76
C SER A 165 3.47 11.02 1.91
N ILE A 166 3.61 10.77 0.60
CA ILE A 166 2.47 10.69 -0.34
C ILE A 166 1.48 9.59 0.09
N VAL A 167 1.96 8.43 0.54
CA VAL A 167 1.09 7.36 1.06
C VAL A 167 0.26 7.86 2.23
N THR A 168 0.88 8.59 3.15
CA THR A 168 0.18 9.17 4.31
C THR A 168 -0.88 10.17 3.86
N ASP A 169 -0.57 11.04 2.92
CA ASP A 169 -1.51 12.03 2.37
C ASP A 169 -2.71 11.36 1.69
N ARG A 170 -2.48 10.35 0.83
CA ARG A 170 -3.56 9.64 0.14
C ARG A 170 -4.48 8.90 1.12
N LEU A 171 -3.92 8.31 2.17
CA LEU A 171 -4.73 7.68 3.23
C LEU A 171 -5.53 8.73 4.03
N ASN A 172 -4.97 9.92 4.27
CA ASN A 172 -5.72 11.02 4.89
C ASN A 172 -6.88 11.48 4.01
N GLU A 173 -6.64 11.67 2.71
CA GLU A 173 -7.67 12.07 1.73
C GLU A 173 -8.79 11.03 1.64
N ILE A 174 -8.49 9.73 1.73
CA ILE A 174 -9.53 8.70 1.85
C ILE A 174 -10.37 8.94 3.12
N GLY A 175 -9.75 9.28 4.24
CA GLY A 175 -10.45 9.62 5.47
C GLY A 175 -11.38 10.82 5.31
N GLU A 176 -10.94 11.84 4.57
CA GLU A 176 -11.76 13.01 4.24
C GLU A 176 -12.93 12.63 3.34
N ALA A 177 -12.70 11.88 2.26
CA ALA A 177 -13.72 11.42 1.33
C ALA A 177 -14.82 10.58 2.00
N LEU A 178 -14.45 9.75 3.00
CA LEU A 178 -15.40 8.94 3.76
C LEU A 178 -16.25 9.75 4.74
N ASN A 179 -15.81 10.95 5.14
CA ASN A 179 -16.53 11.83 6.07
C ASN A 179 -17.47 12.81 5.34
N VAL A 180 -17.33 12.99 4.03
CA VAL A 180 -18.23 13.83 3.25
C VAL A 180 -19.53 13.06 2.97
N PRO A 181 -20.70 13.55 3.43
CA PRO A 181 -21.96 12.92 3.06
C PRO A 181 -22.12 12.96 1.53
N PRO A 182 -22.53 11.86 0.88
CA PRO A 182 -22.70 11.83 -0.57
C PRO A 182 -23.67 12.93 -0.98
N GLN A 183 -23.19 13.93 -1.71
CA GLN A 183 -24.01 15.04 -2.15
C GLN A 183 -25.06 14.49 -3.13
N GLN A 184 -26.32 14.54 -2.72
CA GLN A 184 -27.45 14.33 -3.61
C GLN A 184 -27.55 15.56 -4.52
N MET A 185 -27.25 15.39 -5.81
CA MET A 185 -27.65 16.36 -6.84
C MET A 185 -28.98 15.93 -7.44
#